data_AF-A0A8J3IRJ2-F1
#
_entry.id   AF-A0A8J3IRJ2-F1
#
_cell.length_a   1.000
_cell.length_b   1.000
_cell.length_c   1.000
_cell.angle_alpha   90.00
_cell.angle_beta   90.00
_cell.angle_gamma   90.00
#
_symmetry.space_group_name_H-M   'P 1'
#
loop_
_entity.id
_entity.type
_entity.pdbx_description
1 polymer ?
#
loop_
_entity_poly.entity_id
_entity_poly.type
_entity_poly.pdbx_seq_one_letter_code
_entity_poly.pdbx_strand_id
1 'polypeptide(L)' 'MDVEHIKYQTCPYDNEEGVLIVDLEEDTPATDEDGDLQYYCLGGHHTFSLDEDETEGW' A
#
# COMPACT_ATOMS: atom_id res chain seq x y z
N MET A 1 6.67 0.96 -13.93
CA MET A 1 6.38 0.59 -12.53
C MET A 1 7.35 -0.49 -12.09
N ASP A 2 8.33 -0.12 -11.28
CA ASP A 2 9.22 -1.07 -10.61
C ASP A 2 8.42 -1.78 -9.50
N VAL A 3 8.27 -3.10 -9.61
CA VAL A 3 7.46 -3.93 -8.69
C VAL A 3 7.92 -3.79 -7.23
N GLU A 4 9.19 -3.45 -7.02
CA GLU A 4 9.76 -3.22 -5.68
C GLU A 4 9.23 -1.95 -5.01
N HIS A 5 8.88 -0.91 -5.79
CA HIS A 5 8.29 0.33 -5.24
C HIS A 5 6.81 0.19 -4.83
N ILE A 6 6.10 -0.78 -5.39
CA ILE A 6 4.68 -1.01 -5.07
C ILE A 6 4.56 -1.92 -3.84
N LYS A 7 5.55 -2.77 -3.57
CA LYS A 7 5.48 -3.71 -2.43
C LYS A 7 5.67 -3.04 -1.07
N TYR A 8 6.48 -2.00 -1.03
CA TYR A 8 6.87 -1.31 0.20
C TYR A 8 6.59 0.16 0.06
N GLN A 9 5.78 0.69 0.97
CA GLN A 9 5.46 2.10 1.04
C GLN A 9 5.73 2.64 2.43
N THR A 10 5.98 3.94 2.53
CA THR A 10 6.15 4.57 3.83
C THR A 10 4.78 4.93 4.40
N CYS A 11 4.48 4.43 5.59
CA CYS A 11 3.25 4.68 6.30
C CYS A 11 3.11 6.18 6.62
N PRO A 12 2.06 6.88 6.15
CA PRO A 12 1.97 8.34 6.26
C PRO A 12 1.76 8.82 7.70
N TYR A 13 1.33 7.93 8.59
CA TYR A 13 1.04 8.25 9.99
C TYR A 13 2.30 8.25 10.85
N ASP A 14 3.14 7.23 10.70
CA ASP A 14 4.26 6.96 11.62
C ASP A 14 5.63 6.99 10.92
N ASN A 15 5.68 7.22 9.60
CA ASN A 15 6.90 7.16 8.76
C ASN A 15 7.64 5.81 8.82
N GLU A 16 6.95 4.75 9.25
CA GLU A 16 7.45 3.39 9.29
C GLU A 16 7.12 2.61 8.01
N GLU A 17 7.66 1.40 7.89
CA GLU A 17 7.43 0.55 6.72
C GLU A 17 5.98 0.02 6.67
N GLY A 18 5.35 0.24 5.52
CA GLY A 18 4.05 -0.29 5.13
C GLY A 18 4.23 -1.35 4.05
N VAL A 19 3.59 -2.50 4.24
CA VAL A 19 3.64 -3.63 3.29
C VAL A 19 2.33 -3.77 2.55
N LEU A 20 2.40 -4.00 1.24
CA LEU A 20 1.20 -4.21 0.42
C LEU A 20 0.42 -5.44 0.90
N ILE A 21 -0.88 -5.28 1.07
CA ILE A 21 -1.79 -6.36 1.41
C ILE A 21 -2.17 -7.08 0.12
N VAL A 22 -2.12 -8.41 0.13
CA VAL A 22 -2.43 -9.26 -1.03
C VAL A 22 -3.56 -10.20 -0.65
N ASP A 23 -4.54 -10.30 -1.54
CA ASP A 23 -5.57 -11.32 -1.44
C ASP A 23 -5.01 -12.67 -1.92
N LEU A 24 -4.98 -13.64 -1.00
CA LEU A 24 -4.39 -14.95 -1.27
C LEU A 24 -5.29 -15.85 -2.14
N GLU A 25 -6.58 -15.53 -2.27
CA GLU A 25 -7.49 -16.31 -3.10
C GLU A 25 -7.34 -15.92 -4.58
N GLU A 26 -7.17 -14.62 -4.84
CA GLU A 26 -7.04 -14.09 -6.19
C GLU A 26 -5.58 -13.88 -6.66
N ASP A 27 -4.60 -13.99 -5.74
CA ASP A 27 -3.18 -13.68 -5.98
C ASP A 27 -2.97 -12.25 -6.51
N THR A 28 -3.88 -11.35 -6.13
CA THR A 28 -3.90 -9.94 -6.53
C THR A 28 -3.78 -9.03 -5.31
N PRO A 29 -3.22 -7.82 -5.46
CA PRO A 29 -3.18 -6.87 -4.37
C PRO A 29 -4.60 -6.52 -3.89
N ALA A 30 -4.75 -6.38 -2.58
CA ALA A 30 -6.01 -5.99 -1.98
C ALA A 30 -6.27 -4.51 -2.22
N THR A 31 -7.49 -4.19 -2.63
CA THR A 31 -7.95 -2.82 -2.88
C THR A 31 -9.13 -2.46 -1.99
N ASP A 32 -9.34 -1.16 -1.74
CA ASP A 32 -10.54 -0.66 -1.05
C ASP A 32 -11.74 -0.46 -2.01
N GLU A 33 -12.86 0.08 -1.52
CA GLU A 33 -14.10 0.28 -2.31
C GLU A 33 -13.89 1.21 -3.52
N ASP A 34 -12.92 2.12 -3.43
CA ASP A 34 -12.52 3.05 -4.48
C ASP A 34 -11.49 2.44 -5.47
N GLY A 35 -10.97 1.25 -5.18
CA GLY A 35 -9.95 0.58 -6.01
C GLY A 35 -8.51 0.90 -5.63
N ASP A 36 -8.28 1.64 -4.55
CA ASP A 36 -6.94 1.99 -4.07
C ASP A 36 -6.23 0.82 -3.40
N LEU A 37 -4.92 0.73 -3.62
CA LEU A 37 -4.08 -0.30 -3.01
C LEU A 37 -4.02 -0.14 -1.49
N GLN A 38 -4.25 -1.24 -0.77
CA GLN A 38 -4.18 -1.27 0.68
C GLN A 38 -2.83 -1.76 1.20
N TYR A 39 -2.33 -1.09 2.23
CA TYR A 39 -1.06 -1.36 2.87
C TYR A 39 -1.25 -1.55 4.37
N TYR A 40 -0.42 -2.39 4.98
CA TYR A 40 -0.38 -2.62 6.42
C TYR A 40 0.89 -1.99 7.02
N CYS A 41 0.71 -1.04 7.94
CA CYS A 41 1.78 -0.36 8.65
C CYS A 41 2.31 -1.23 9.80
N LEU A 42 3.58 -1.64 9.74
CA LEU A 42 4.18 -2.54 10.73
C LEU A 42 4.44 -1.86 12.08
N GLY A 43 4.64 -0.54 12.07
CA GLY A 43 4.90 0.26 13.26
C GLY A 43 3.65 0.54 14.10
N GLY A 44 2.62 1.09 13.44
CA GLY A 44 1.36 1.47 14.06
C GLY A 44 0.31 0.36 14.12
N HIS A 45 0.55 -0.79 13.48
CA HIS A 45 -0.39 -1.91 13.36
C HIS A 45 -1.78 -1.49 12.83
N HIS A 46 -1.80 -0.70 11.76
CA HIS A 46 -3.03 -0.24 11.10
C HIS A 46 -2.93 -0.34 9.57
N THR A 47 -4.07 -0.29 8.89
CA THR A 47 -4.16 -0.30 7.44
C THR A 47 -4.32 1.11 6.89
N PHE A 48 -3.73 1.37 5.74
CA PHE A 48 -3.89 2.62 5.01
C PHE A 48 -3.96 2.37 3.50
N SER A 49 -4.67 3.24 2.78
CA SER A 49 -4.78 3.18 1.33
C SER A 49 -3.83 4.20 0.71
N LEU A 50 -3.27 3.89 -0.45
CA LEU A 50 -2.48 4.81 -1.26
C LEU A 50 -3.14 4.93 -2.62
N ASP A 51 -3.49 6.17 -2.96
CA ASP A 51 -3.95 6.52 -4.30
C ASP A 51 -2.76 6.41 -5.26
N GLU A 52 -2.89 5.60 -6.30
CA GLU A 52 -1.81 5.33 -7.27
C GLU A 52 -1.44 6.60 -8.07
N ASP A 53 -2.31 7.62 -8.10
CA ASP A 53 -2.12 8.88 -8.84
C ASP A 53 -1.10 9.84 -8.18
N GLU A 54 -0.77 9.63 -6.89
CA GLU A 54 0.19 10.49 -6.16
C GLU A 54 1.67 10.16 -6.46
N THR A 55 1.95 9.23 -7.38
CA THR A 55 3.32 8.84 -7.77
C THR A 55 3.87 9.57 -9.00
N GLU A 56 3.10 10.46 -9.63
CA GLU A 56 3.48 11.24 -10.84
C GLU A 56 3.84 12.70 -10.51
N GLY A 57 4.58 12.96 -9.41
CA GLY A 57 4.71 14.33 -8.89
C GLY A 57 5.98 14.73 -8.14
N TRP A 58 7.17 14.19 -8.44
CA TRP A 58 8.44 14.74 -7.92
C TRP A 58 9.58 14.73 -8.95
#